data_AF-A0AAU7U7I1-F1
#
_entry.id   AF-A0AAU7U7I1-F1
#
_cell.length_a   1.000
_cell.length_b   1.000
_cell.length_c   1.000
_cell.angle_alpha   90.00
_cell.angle_beta   90.00
_cell.angle_gamma   90.00
#
_symmetry.space_group_name_H-M   'P 1'
#
loop_
_entity.id
_entity.type
_entity.pdbx_description
1 polymer ?
#
loop_
_entity_poly.entity_id
_entity_poly.type
_entity_poly.pdbx_seq_one_letter_code
_entity_poly.pdbx_strand_id
1 'polypeptide(L)'
;MRTVEFTLRHYLATHGLSAYRLAQAARGRVSERTVYALARGEASRVDLGTLAAVMSTLEELTGEPVSPADLLTAVTVPGPDREARTWLDGDASHLGEFEPYDWGGTDPYTLGEPVRVGPDGEIVIGGE
;
A
#
# COMPACT_ATOMS: atom_id res chain seq x y z
N MET A 1 0.63 -4.98 -12.41
CA MET A 1 0.97 -6.28 -11.78
C MET A 1 -0.25 -6.78 -11.04
N ARG A 2 -0.53 -8.09 -11.01
CA ARG A 2 -1.61 -8.62 -10.16
C ARG A 2 -1.04 -9.10 -8.83
N THR A 3 -1.72 -8.77 -7.74
CA THR A 3 -1.44 -9.30 -6.40
C THR A 3 -2.75 -9.79 -5.78
N VAL A 4 -2.63 -10.54 -4.68
CA VAL A 4 -3.77 -11.01 -3.89
C VAL A 4 -3.69 -10.34 -2.52
N GLU A 5 -4.82 -9.83 -2.05
CA GLU A 5 -4.95 -9.18 -0.75
C GLU A 5 -6.00 -9.89 0.09
N PHE A 6 -5.81 -9.86 1.42
CA PHE A 6 -6.80 -10.34 2.37
C PHE A 6 -7.89 -9.30 2.60
N THR A 7 -9.14 -9.75 2.53
CA THR A 7 -10.34 -8.92 2.75
C THR A 7 -11.06 -9.27 4.05
N LEU A 8 -10.41 -10.00 4.96
CA LEU A 8 -11.02 -10.46 6.21
C LEU A 8 -11.66 -9.31 7.02
N ARG A 9 -11.04 -8.12 7.04
CA ARG A 9 -11.62 -6.93 7.68
C ARG A 9 -13.01 -6.58 7.15
N HIS A 10 -13.14 -6.61 5.83
CA HIS A 10 -14.38 -6.26 5.14
C HIS A 10 -15.45 -7.30 5.44
N TYR A 11 -15.10 -8.58 5.33
CA TYR A 11 -15.99 -9.68 5.70
C TYR A 11 -16.52 -9.52 7.13
N LEU A 12 -15.61 -9.34 8.10
CA LEU A 12 -15.99 -9.16 9.50
C LEU A 12 -16.95 -7.97 9.71
N ALA A 13 -16.70 -6.83 9.05
CA ALA A 13 -17.56 -5.67 9.14
C ALA A 13 -18.97 -5.94 8.57
N THR A 14 -19.06 -6.58 7.41
CA THR A 14 -20.34 -6.93 6.77
C THR A 14 -21.20 -7.84 7.64
N HIS A 15 -20.59 -8.77 8.38
CA HIS A 15 -21.29 -9.69 9.28
C HIS A 15 -21.37 -9.19 10.74
N GLY A 16 -20.99 -7.94 11.03
CA GLY A 16 -21.06 -7.37 12.39
C GLY A 16 -20.13 -8.08 13.41
N LEU A 17 -19.04 -8.67 12.94
CA LEU A 17 -18.06 -9.39 13.74
C LEU A 17 -16.82 -8.54 14.02
N SER A 18 -16.21 -8.74 15.18
CA SER A 18 -14.91 -8.16 15.50
C SER A 18 -13.78 -9.18 15.28
N ALA A 19 -12.58 -8.70 14.95
CA ALA A 19 -11.39 -9.55 14.87
C ALA A 19 -11.11 -10.26 16.20
N TYR A 20 -11.42 -9.63 17.33
CA TYR A 20 -11.34 -10.25 18.66
C TYR A 20 -12.27 -11.45 18.78
N ARG A 21 -13.54 -11.32 18.35
CA ARG A 21 -14.52 -12.42 18.40
C ARG A 21 -14.08 -13.61 17.56
N LEU A 22 -13.55 -13.35 16.36
CA LEU A 22 -12.94 -14.38 15.52
C LEU A 22 -11.73 -15.03 16.21
N ALA A 23 -10.83 -14.24 16.80
CA ALA A 23 -9.65 -14.75 17.49
C ALA A 23 -10.00 -15.64 18.69
N GLN A 24 -11.05 -15.30 19.44
CA GLN A 24 -11.55 -16.14 20.53
C GLN A 24 -12.15 -17.46 20.03
N ALA A 25 -12.97 -17.41 18.97
CA ALA A 25 -13.59 -18.60 18.39
C ALA A 25 -12.57 -19.54 17.69
N ALA A 26 -11.52 -18.97 17.10
CA ALA A 26 -10.46 -19.69 16.44
C ALA A 26 -9.35 -20.18 17.39
N ARG A 27 -9.46 -19.93 18.70
CA ARG A 27 -8.44 -20.31 19.69
C ARG A 27 -8.14 -21.80 19.62
N GLY A 28 -6.85 -22.14 19.57
CA GLY A 28 -6.37 -23.52 19.42
C GLY A 28 -6.30 -24.02 17.97
N ARG A 29 -6.92 -23.29 17.02
CA ARG A 29 -6.83 -23.56 15.58
C ARG A 29 -5.93 -22.56 14.86
N VAL A 30 -6.04 -21.28 15.23
CA VAL A 30 -5.27 -20.16 14.67
C VAL A 30 -4.76 -19.28 15.80
N SER A 31 -3.52 -18.80 15.69
CA SER A 31 -2.97 -17.87 16.67
C SER A 31 -3.67 -16.52 16.62
N GLU A 32 -3.88 -15.87 17.78
CA GLU A 32 -4.50 -14.54 17.83
C GLU A 32 -3.72 -13.53 16.98
N ARG A 33 -2.37 -13.60 17.02
CA ARG A 33 -1.49 -12.77 16.19
C ARG A 33 -1.80 -12.91 14.70
N THR A 34 -2.00 -14.14 14.23
CA THR A 34 -2.33 -14.42 12.82
C THR A 34 -3.70 -13.84 12.46
N VAL A 35 -4.72 -14.03 13.31
CA VAL A 35 -6.06 -13.46 13.08
C VAL A 35 -6.00 -11.95 12.96
N TYR A 36 -5.27 -11.27 13.85
CA TYR A 36 -5.12 -9.82 13.77
C TYR A 36 -4.32 -9.38 12.54
N ALA A 37 -3.25 -10.09 12.16
CA ALA A 37 -2.49 -9.77 10.96
C ALA A 37 -3.35 -9.88 9.68
N LEU A 38 -4.17 -10.93 9.58
CA LEU A 38 -5.14 -11.12 8.49
C LEU A 38 -6.20 -10.02 8.48
N ALA A 39 -6.75 -9.68 9.65
CA ALA A 39 -7.77 -8.63 9.77
C ALA A 39 -7.23 -7.21 9.49
N ARG A 40 -5.91 -7.01 9.55
CA ARG A 40 -5.28 -5.74 9.14
C ARG A 40 -4.82 -5.73 7.68
N GLY A 41 -4.85 -6.87 6.99
CA GLY A 41 -4.29 -7.01 5.64
C GLY A 41 -2.76 -6.99 5.61
N GLU A 42 -2.10 -7.21 6.76
CA GLU A 42 -0.62 -7.18 6.89
C GLU A 42 0.02 -8.54 6.55
N ALA A 43 -0.79 -9.59 6.43
CA ALA A 43 -0.30 -10.93 6.12
C ALA A 43 0.07 -11.04 4.63
N SER A 44 1.36 -11.24 4.35
CA SER A 44 1.86 -11.49 2.98
C SER A 44 1.77 -12.97 2.58
N ARG A 45 1.63 -13.88 3.55
CA ARG A 45 1.53 -15.33 3.35
C ARG A 45 0.60 -15.94 4.40
N VAL A 46 -0.20 -16.92 3.98
CA VAL A 46 -0.96 -17.81 4.85
C VAL A 46 -0.88 -19.21 4.26
N ASP A 47 -0.76 -20.24 5.10
CA ASP A 47 -0.90 -21.61 4.63
C ASP A 47 -2.39 -21.98 4.47
N LEU A 48 -2.67 -22.99 3.65
CA LEU A 48 -4.04 -23.42 3.35
C LEU A 48 -4.77 -23.98 4.59
N GLY A 49 -4.05 -24.55 5.56
CA GLY A 49 -4.63 -25.05 6.80
C GLY A 49 -5.15 -23.92 7.68
N THR A 50 -4.37 -22.85 7.82
CA THR A 50 -4.80 -21.62 8.50
C THR A 50 -5.99 -20.98 7.79
N LEU A 51 -5.99 -20.90 6.46
CA LEU A 51 -7.12 -20.36 5.71
C LEU A 51 -8.40 -21.18 5.94
N ALA A 52 -8.31 -22.51 5.85
CA ALA A 52 -9.43 -23.41 6.12
C ALA A 52 -9.96 -23.26 7.55
N ALA A 53 -9.06 -23.16 8.54
CA ALA A 53 -9.45 -22.97 9.93
C ALA A 53 -10.18 -21.64 10.17
N VAL A 54 -9.75 -20.55 9.51
CA VAL A 54 -10.44 -19.27 9.56
C VAL A 54 -11.82 -19.38 8.92
N MET A 55 -11.92 -19.98 7.73
CA MET A 55 -13.19 -20.17 7.02
C MET A 55 -14.18 -20.96 7.88
N SER A 56 -13.82 -22.15 8.38
CA SER A 56 -14.71 -22.94 9.24
C SER A 56 -15.14 -22.20 10.51
N THR A 57 -14.23 -21.41 11.11
CA THR A 57 -14.60 -20.60 12.29
C THR A 57 -15.60 -19.49 11.92
N LEU A 58 -15.48 -18.87 10.75
CA LEU A 58 -16.44 -17.88 10.26
C LEU A 58 -17.79 -18.53 9.94
N GLU A 59 -17.81 -19.73 9.36
CA GLU A 59 -19.03 -20.50 9.12
C GLU A 59 -19.75 -20.81 10.44
N GLU A 60 -19.02 -21.24 11.46
CA GLU A 60 -19.57 -21.46 12.81
C GLU A 60 -20.16 -20.18 13.44
N LEU A 61 -19.54 -19.03 13.21
CA LEU A 61 -19.98 -17.75 13.79
C LEU A 61 -21.15 -17.11 13.04
N THR A 62 -21.26 -17.35 11.74
CA THR A 62 -22.25 -16.71 10.86
C THR A 62 -23.40 -17.63 10.50
N GLY A 63 -23.21 -18.95 10.55
CA GLY A 63 -24.17 -19.95 10.06
C GLY A 63 -24.24 -20.04 8.53
N GLU A 64 -23.34 -19.36 7.82
CA GLU A 64 -23.31 -19.28 6.36
C GLU A 64 -22.01 -19.90 5.82
N PRO A 65 -22.03 -20.53 4.64
CA PRO A 65 -20.82 -21.06 4.02
C PRO A 65 -19.84 -19.95 3.66
N VAL A 66 -18.55 -20.16 3.92
CA VAL A 66 -17.47 -19.18 3.63
C VAL A 66 -16.54 -19.79 2.60
N SER A 67 -16.31 -19.09 1.50
CA SER A 67 -15.40 -19.48 0.43
C SER A 67 -14.09 -18.68 0.48
N PRO A 68 -13.00 -19.14 -0.18
CA PRO A 68 -11.77 -18.35 -0.28
C PRO A 68 -11.98 -17.00 -0.96
N ALA A 69 -12.95 -16.88 -1.88
CA ALA A 69 -13.25 -15.65 -2.59
C ALA A 69 -13.88 -14.57 -1.68
N ASP A 70 -14.45 -14.96 -0.53
CA ASP A 70 -14.97 -14.03 0.47
C ASP A 70 -13.85 -13.37 1.28
N LEU A 71 -12.68 -14.02 1.35
CA LEU A 71 -11.55 -13.63 2.19
C LEU A 71 -10.32 -13.15 1.40
N LEU A 72 -10.29 -13.40 0.08
CA LEU A 72 -9.19 -13.07 -0.82
C LEU A 72 -9.72 -12.32 -2.03
N THR A 73 -9.04 -11.24 -2.40
CA THR A 73 -9.33 -10.51 -3.64
C THR A 73 -8.09 -10.33 -4.47
N ALA A 74 -8.23 -10.47 -5.79
CA ALA A 74 -7.15 -10.18 -6.73
C ALA A 74 -7.23 -8.70 -7.13
N VAL A 75 -6.21 -7.92 -6.76
CA VAL A 75 -6.13 -6.51 -7.13
C VAL A 75 -5.07 -6.27 -8.20
N THR A 76 -5.30 -5.25 -9.01
CA THR A 76 -4.33 -4.78 -9.99
C THR A 76 -3.57 -3.62 -9.37
N VAL A 77 -2.29 -3.85 -9.06
CA VAL A 77 -1.40 -2.78 -8.64
C VAL A 77 -0.91 -2.08 -9.91
N PRO A 78 -1.14 -0.75 -10.04
CA PRO A 78 -0.61 0.00 -11.16
C PRO A 78 0.92 -0.18 -11.18
N GLY A 79 1.45 -0.50 -12.36
CA GLY A 79 2.89 -0.44 -12.56
C GLY A 79 3.37 1.02 -12.50
N PRO A 80 4.70 1.24 -12.46
CA PRO A 80 5.24 2.60 -12.61
C PRO A 80 4.65 3.22 -13.88
N ASP A 81 4.20 4.46 -13.78
CA ASP A 81 3.73 5.23 -14.93
C ASP A 81 4.90 5.61 -15.85
N ARG A 82 4.63 6.40 -16.89
CA ARG A 82 5.67 6.80 -17.84
C ARG A 82 6.80 7.56 -17.15
N GLU A 83 6.48 8.49 -16.27
CA GLU A 83 7.47 9.32 -15.57
C GLU A 83 8.32 8.45 -14.63
N ALA A 84 7.68 7.60 -13.82
CA ALA A 84 8.36 6.68 -12.93
C ALA A 84 9.28 5.71 -13.69
N ARG A 85 8.89 5.24 -14.88
CA ARG A 85 9.77 4.43 -15.74
C ARG A 85 10.96 5.24 -16.24
N THR A 86 10.75 6.48 -16.69
CA THR A 86 11.85 7.35 -17.12
C THR A 86 12.87 7.58 -16.01
N TRP A 87 12.44 7.73 -14.76
CA TRP A 87 13.35 7.82 -13.62
C TRP A 87 14.05 6.49 -13.30
N LEU A 88 13.33 5.36 -13.31
CA LEU A 88 13.90 4.04 -13.02
C LEU A 88 14.92 3.57 -14.08
N ASP A 89 14.66 3.90 -15.34
CA ASP A 89 15.52 3.57 -16.48
C ASP A 89 16.62 4.61 -16.72
N GLY A 90 16.59 5.72 -15.97
CA GLY A 90 17.58 6.79 -16.06
C GLY A 90 18.95 6.32 -15.56
N ASP A 91 20.00 6.66 -16.31
CA ASP A 91 21.37 6.36 -15.88
C ASP A 91 21.81 7.32 -14.79
N ALA A 92 21.67 6.87 -13.55
CA ALA A 92 22.10 7.56 -12.35
C ALA A 92 23.53 7.20 -11.92
N SER A 93 24.28 6.40 -12.71
CA SER A 93 25.62 5.95 -12.33
C SER A 93 26.62 7.09 -12.20
N HIS A 94 26.39 8.20 -12.92
CA HIS A 94 27.20 9.41 -12.89
C HIS A 94 26.78 10.40 -11.80
N LEU A 95 25.75 10.13 -10.97
CA LEU A 95 25.32 11.06 -9.93
C LEU A 95 26.42 11.37 -8.90
N GLY A 96 27.34 10.43 -8.68
CA GLY A 96 28.50 10.63 -7.79
C GLY A 96 29.63 11.43 -8.40
N GLU A 97 29.57 11.74 -9.70
CA GLU A 97 30.56 12.58 -10.40
C GLU A 97 30.30 14.08 -10.19
N PHE A 98 29.11 14.44 -9.69
CA PHE A 98 28.71 15.81 -9.40
C PHE A 98 28.54 15.97 -7.89
N GLU A 99 29.15 16.98 -7.29
CA GLU A 99 28.86 17.31 -5.89
C GLU A 99 27.41 17.84 -5.78
N PRO A 100 26.65 17.49 -4.73
CA PRO A 100 25.34 18.10 -4.49
C PRO A 100 25.47 19.62 -4.47
N TYR A 101 24.64 20.31 -5.27
CA TYR A 101 24.67 21.77 -5.46
C TYR A 101 25.92 22.32 -6.17
N ASP A 102 26.66 21.49 -6.90
CA ASP A 102 27.69 21.95 -7.83
C ASP A 102 27.04 22.50 -9.11
N TRP A 103 26.83 23.82 -9.12
CA TRP A 103 26.40 24.56 -10.31
C TRP A 103 27.59 24.96 -11.21
N GLY A 104 28.78 24.38 -10.96
CA GLY A 104 30.05 24.76 -11.54
C GLY A 104 30.44 26.19 -11.16
N GLY A 105 30.98 26.94 -12.12
CA GLY A 105 31.29 28.36 -11.97
C GLY A 105 30.07 29.29 -12.08
N THR A 106 28.86 28.74 -12.13
CA THR A 106 27.62 29.50 -12.32
C THR A 106 26.99 29.79 -10.98
N ASP A 107 26.72 31.05 -10.69
CA ASP A 107 25.96 31.40 -9.50
C ASP A 107 24.49 31.00 -9.70
N PRO A 108 23.90 30.09 -8.91
CA PRO A 108 22.51 29.69 -9.05
C PRO A 108 21.53 30.85 -8.85
N TYR A 109 21.92 31.91 -8.12
CA TYR A 109 21.13 33.13 -8.00
C TYR A 109 21.11 33.97 -9.28
N THR A 110 21.92 33.61 -10.28
CA THR A 110 21.92 34.23 -11.62
C THR A 110 21.26 33.36 -12.68
N LEU A 111 20.90 32.11 -12.35
CA LEU A 111 20.27 31.16 -13.26
C LEU A 111 18.76 31.40 -13.35
N GLY A 112 18.38 32.46 -14.07
CA GLY A 112 16.99 32.75 -14.41
C GLY A 112 16.35 33.84 -13.56
N GLU A 113 15.07 34.07 -13.83
CA GLU A 113 14.28 35.10 -13.15
C GLU A 113 13.53 34.52 -11.95
N PRO A 114 13.38 35.27 -10.85
CA PRO A 114 12.69 34.79 -9.66
C PRO A 114 11.24 34.45 -9.99
N VAL A 115 10.78 33.31 -9.46
CA VAL A 115 9.37 32.90 -9.52
C VAL A 115 8.65 33.39 -8.28
N ARG A 116 7.50 34.03 -8.45
CA ARG A 116 6.62 34.50 -7.38
C ARG A 116 5.23 33.92 -7.56
N VAL A 117 4.58 33.58 -6.45
CA VAL A 117 3.17 33.16 -6.43
C VAL A 117 2.37 34.33 -5.87
N GLY A 118 1.43 34.84 -6.66
CA GLY A 118 0.56 35.92 -6.25
C GLY A 118 -0.57 35.46 -5.31
N PRO A 119 -1.34 36.40 -4.75
CA PRO A 119 -2.34 36.10 -3.74
C PRO A 119 -3.47 35.20 -4.24
N ASP A 120 -3.70 35.13 -5.55
CA ASP A 120 -4.74 34.31 -6.18
C ASP A 120 -4.18 33.01 -6.80
N GLY A 121 -2.91 32.69 -6.53
CA GLY A 121 -2.24 31.47 -6.99
C GLY A 121 -1.63 31.57 -8.39
N GLU A 122 -1.56 32.78 -8.95
CA GLU A 122 -0.88 33.03 -10.21
C GLU A 122 0.65 32.89 -10.07
N ILE A 123 1.29 32.27 -11.06
CA ILE A 123 2.75 32.12 -11.12
C ILE A 123 3.32 33.21 -12.03
N VAL A 124 4.19 34.05 -11.48
CA VAL A 124 4.88 35.12 -12.18
C VAL A 124 6.38 34.81 -12.23
N ILE A 125 6.98 34.97 -13.40
CA ILE A 125 8.43 34.78 -13.64
C ILE A 125 8.98 36.17 -14.02
N GLY A 126 9.92 36.72 -13.24
CA GLY A 126 10.48 38.06 -13.52
C GLY A 126 10.82 38.92 -12.30
N GLY A 127 11.71 39.90 -12.50
CA GLY A 127 11.88 41.06 -11.61
C GLY A 127 10.75 42.09 -11.81
N GLU A 128 10.61 43.04 -10.88
CA GLU A 128 9.58 44.12 -10.93
C GLU A 128 9.64 44.98 -12.20
#